data_AF-A0A1I0TFG0-F1
#
_entry.id   AF-A0A1I0TFG0-F1
#
_cell.length_a   1.000
_cell.length_b   1.000
_cell.length_c   1.000
_cell.angle_alpha   90.00
_cell.angle_beta   90.00
_cell.angle_gamma   90.00
#
_symmetry.space_group_name_H-M   'P 1'
#
loop_
_entity.id
_entity.type
_entity.pdbx_description
1 polymer ?
#
loop_
_entity_poly.entity_id
_entity_poly.type
_entity_poly.pdbx_seq_one_letter_code
_entity_poly.pdbx_strand_id
1 'polypeptide(L)' 'MARSTSLRKTEPVAPGAEAGKRTRSAAATETLVKRLVRTRSANEITNVIGLKPIKGRSGPKIAY' A
#
# COMPACT_ATOMS: atom_id res chain seq x y z
N MET A 1 -31.35 15.79 13.21
CA MET A 1 -30.71 16.27 11.96
C MET A 1 -29.65 15.26 11.53
N ALA A 2 -29.98 14.38 10.58
CA ALA A 2 -29.08 13.32 10.09
C ALA A 2 -28.08 13.92 9.10
N ARG A 3 -26.78 13.88 9.42
CA ARG A 3 -25.73 14.32 8.48
C ARG A 3 -25.53 13.23 7.44
N SER A 4 -25.81 13.58 6.19
CA SER A 4 -25.63 12.75 5.00
C SER A 4 -24.19 12.24 4.89
N THR A 5 -24.02 10.92 4.82
CA THR A 5 -22.74 10.29 4.52
C THR A 5 -22.52 10.34 3.01
N SER A 6 -22.06 11.48 2.50
CA SER A 6 -21.68 11.59 1.09
C SER A 6 -20.53 10.61 0.77
N LEU A 7 -20.70 9.88 -0.33
CA LEU A 7 -19.72 8.91 -0.83
C LEU A 7 -18.35 9.56 -1.02
N ARG A 8 -17.30 8.80 -0.67
CA ARG A 8 -15.90 9.21 -0.72
C ARG A 8 -15.51 9.71 -2.11
N LYS A 9 -14.79 10.84 -2.17
CA LYS A 9 -14.06 11.29 -3.36
C LYS A 9 -13.12 10.17 -3.82
N THR A 10 -13.40 9.60 -4.98
CA THR A 10 -12.46 8.76 -5.73
C THR A 10 -11.43 9.69 -6.38
N GLU A 11 -10.19 9.67 -5.90
CA GLU A 11 -9.08 10.23 -6.66
C GLU A 11 -8.93 9.44 -7.98
N PRO A 12 -8.66 10.10 -9.12
CA PRO A 12 -8.43 9.40 -10.37
C PRO A 12 -7.19 8.50 -10.23
N VAL A 13 -7.38 7.21 -10.51
CA VAL A 13 -6.30 6.24 -10.67
C VAL A 13 -5.37 6.76 -11.76
N ALA A 14 -4.10 6.96 -11.41
CA ALA A 14 -3.08 7.35 -12.38
C ALA A 14 -3.02 6.31 -13.52
N PRO A 15 -2.93 6.73 -14.80
CA PRO A 15 -2.81 5.82 -15.93
C PRO A 15 -1.41 5.21 -15.91
N GLY A 16 -1.28 4.09 -15.22
CA GLY A 16 -0.05 3.29 -15.15
C GLY A 16 -0.33 1.84 -14.74
N ALA A 17 -1.59 1.43 -14.72
CA ALA A 17 -2.02 0.06 -14.46
C ALA A 17 -1.78 -0.86 -15.67
N GLU A 18 -0.66 -0.68 -16.37
CA GLU A 18 -0.17 -1.75 -17.24
C GLU A 18 0.51 -2.79 -16.35
N ALA A 19 -0.33 -3.70 -15.85
CA ALA A 19 0.11 -5.01 -15.43
C ALA A 19 0.59 -5.80 -16.66
N GLY A 20 1.69 -5.32 -17.28
CA GLY A 20 2.50 -6.13 -18.16
C GLY A 20 2.86 -7.38 -17.37
N LYS A 21 2.39 -8.53 -17.86
CA LYS A 21 2.58 -9.86 -17.30
C LYS A 21 4.08 -10.20 -17.38
N ARG A 22 4.88 -9.55 -16.54
CA ARG A 22 6.30 -9.82 -16.38
C ARG A 22 6.37 -11.18 -15.71
N THR A 23 6.86 -12.17 -16.45
CA THR A 23 7.32 -13.45 -15.92
C THR A 23 8.35 -13.12 -14.84
N ARG A 24 7.91 -13.01 -13.58
CA ARG A 24 8.81 -12.63 -12.48
C ARG A 24 9.81 -13.76 -12.36
N SER A 25 11.09 -13.48 -12.60
CA SER A 25 12.13 -14.46 -12.28
C SER A 25 11.99 -14.81 -10.79
N ALA A 26 12.19 -16.08 -10.43
CA ALA A 26 12.10 -16.53 -9.04
C ALA A 26 12.99 -15.67 -8.13
N ALA A 27 14.15 -15.25 -8.61
CA ALA A 27 15.08 -14.35 -7.92
C ALA A 27 14.48 -12.96 -7.59
N ALA A 28 13.69 -12.37 -8.50
CA ALA A 28 13.00 -11.09 -8.23
C ALA A 28 11.93 -11.25 -7.13
N THR A 29 11.31 -12.42 -7.04
CA THR A 29 10.34 -12.72 -5.99
C THR A 29 11.04 -12.96 -4.66
N GLU A 30 12.15 -13.69 -4.63
CA GLU A 30 12.93 -13.93 -3.42
C GLU A 30 13.47 -12.63 -2.80
N THR A 31 13.97 -11.70 -3.63
CA THR A 31 14.44 -10.40 -3.15
C THR A 31 13.30 -9.55 -2.59
N LEU A 32 12.12 -9.57 -3.21
CA LEU A 32 10.92 -8.93 -2.70
C LEU A 32 10.47 -9.53 -1.36
N VAL A 33 10.46 -10.87 -1.24
CA VAL A 33 10.12 -11.57 0.01
C VAL A 33 11.11 -11.22 1.12
N LYS A 34 12.42 -11.22 0.85
CA LYS A 34 13.45 -10.81 1.82
C LYS A 34 13.23 -9.37 2.31
N ARG A 35 12.81 -8.46 1.43
CA ARG A 35 12.50 -7.07 1.81
C ARG A 35 11.23 -6.98 2.64
N LEU A 36 10.18 -7.73 2.30
CA LEU A 36 8.93 -7.77 3.06
C LEU A 36 9.12 -8.32 4.48
N VAL A 37 9.88 -9.39 4.65
CA VAL A 37 10.15 -10.00 5.98
C VAL A 37 10.83 -9.03 6.95
N ARG A 38 11.60 -8.06 6.44
CA ARG A 38 12.29 -7.06 7.27
C ARG A 38 11.40 -5.90 7.72
N THR A 39 10.21 -5.74 7.13
CA THR A 39 9.32 -4.61 7.44
C THR A 39 8.69 -4.75 8.83
N ARG A 40 8.52 -3.62 9.53
CA ARG A 40 7.97 -3.53 10.89
C ARG A 40 6.70 -2.70 10.95
N SER A 41 6.38 -1.95 9.90
CA SER A 41 5.19 -1.10 9.83
C SER A 41 4.44 -1.27 8.52
N ALA A 42 3.14 -0.96 8.53
CA ALA A 42 2.30 -1.02 7.34
C ALA A 42 2.78 -0.06 6.23
N ASN A 43 3.37 1.09 6.61
CA ASN A 43 3.95 2.03 5.63
C ASN A 43 5.23 1.49 4.99
N GLU A 44 6.05 0.74 5.73
CA GLU A 44 7.22 0.09 5.15
C GLU A 44 6.81 -0.98 4.14
N ILE A 45 5.75 -1.74 4.43
CA ILE A 45 5.18 -2.69 3.46
C ILE A 45 4.76 -1.95 2.20
N THR A 46 3.97 -0.87 2.31
CA THR A 46 3.53 -0.09 1.14
C THR A 46 4.70 0.43 0.31
N ASN A 47 5.79 0.87 0.95
CA ASN A 47 6.99 1.31 0.25
C ASN A 47 7.67 0.16 -0.53
N VAL A 48 7.72 -1.05 0.03
CA VAL A 48 8.33 -2.22 -0.64
C VAL A 48 7.52 -2.67 -1.85
N ILE A 49 6.18 -2.61 -1.78
CA ILE A 49 5.29 -3.02 -2.88
C ILE A 49 4.95 -1.88 -3.86
N GLY A 50 5.48 -0.67 -3.64
CA GLY A 50 5.29 0.48 -4.53
C GLY A 50 3.93 1.17 -4.41
N LEU A 51 3.26 1.03 -3.26
CA LEU A 51 2.00 1.72 -2.98
C LEU A 51 2.23 3.01 -2.19
N LYS A 52 1.26 3.93 -2.27
CA LYS A 52 1.25 5.16 -1.46
C LYS A 52 1.17 4.79 0.05
N PRO A 53 1.90 5.50 0.93
CA PRO A 53 1.81 5.30 2.37
C PRO A 53 0.38 5.50 2.91
N ILE A 54 0.04 4.75 3.96
CA ILE A 54 -1.28 4.85 4.60
C ILE A 54 -1.29 6.08 5.49
N LYS A 55 -2.07 7.09 5.11
CA LYS A 55 -2.29 8.29 5.93
C LYS A 55 -3.26 7.97 7.08
N GLY A 56 -2.95 8.44 8.29
CA GLY A 56 -3.89 8.47 9.43
C GLY A 56 -4.19 7.15 10.16
N ARG A 57 -3.58 6.01 9.78
CA ARG A 57 -3.80 4.71 10.45
C ARG A 57 -2.55 3.84 10.68
N SER A 58 -1.37 4.28 10.26
CA SER A 58 -0.17 3.43 10.15
C SER A 58 0.83 3.53 11.29
N GLY A 59 0.58 4.39 12.28
CA GLY A 59 1.36 4.43 13.53
C GLY A 59 0.73 3.54 14.60
N PRO A 60 1.50 3.12 15.63
CA PRO A 60 0.93 2.52 16.83
C PRO A 60 -0.14 3.48 17.37
N LYS A 61 -1.37 2.99 17.56
CA LYS A 61 -2.40 3.76 18.26
C LYS A 61 -1.93 3.89 19.70
N ILE A 62 -1.33 5.03 20.04
CA ILE A 62 -1.24 5.43 21.44
C ILE A 62 -2.68 5.65 21.88
N ALA A 63 -3.24 4.68 22.60
CA ALA A 63 -4.48 4.85 23.32
C ALA A 63 -4.12 5.70 24.54
N TYR A 64 -4.69 6.90 24.62
CA TYR A 64 -4.70 7.70 25.83
C TYR A 64 -5.89 7.26 26.67
#